data_AF-A0A8T5KZ77-F1
#
_entry.id   AF-A0A8T5KZ77-F1
#
_cell.length_a   1.000
_cell.length_b   1.000
_cell.length_c   1.000
_cell.angle_alpha   90.00
_cell.angle_beta   90.00
_cell.angle_gamma   90.00
#
_symmetry.space_group_name_H-M   'P 1'
#
loop_
_entity.id
_entity.type
_entity.pdbx_description
1 polymer ?
#
loop_
_entity_poly.entity_id
_entity_poly.type
_entity_poly.pdbx_seq_one_letter_code
_entity_poly.pdbx_strand_id
1 'polypeptide(L)'
;MECPKCGGGAFLSEEELVKILEGTEPLRMIAKAKYQCRACSESFSRLICDTLEGRHKPPERPAFAYQQEQYNQQQSHSQYSPYSQNQYQQPAQPIMWKKQEEEDAAAEGIKFLDSI
;
A
#
# COMPACT_ATOMS: atom_id res chain seq x y z
N MET A 1 27.73 -7.39 -12.84
CA MET A 1 28.59 -6.25 -12.44
C MET A 1 30.03 -6.69 -12.46
N GLU A 2 30.93 -5.88 -13.01
CA GLU A 2 32.37 -6.19 -13.09
C GLU A 2 33.14 -5.47 -11.98
N CYS A 3 34.13 -6.15 -11.42
CA CYS A 3 35.03 -5.60 -10.42
C CYS A 3 35.98 -4.59 -11.07
N PRO A 4 36.04 -3.34 -10.57
CA PRO A 4 36.87 -2.30 -11.18
C PRO A 4 38.37 -2.57 -11.07
N LYS A 5 38.79 -3.47 -10.17
CA LYS A 5 40.21 -3.79 -9.94
C LYS A 5 40.74 -4.88 -10.87
N CYS A 6 39.98 -5.95 -11.08
CA CYS A 6 40.45 -7.14 -11.81
C CYS A 6 39.58 -7.53 -13.00
N GLY A 7 38.47 -6.82 -13.27
CA GLY A 7 37.51 -7.15 -14.33
C GLY A 7 36.66 -8.39 -14.05
N GLY A 8 36.91 -9.13 -12.96
CA GLY A 8 36.14 -10.33 -12.60
C GLY A 8 34.70 -10.00 -12.19
N GLY A 9 33.82 -11.00 -12.25
CA GLY A 9 32.43 -10.85 -11.83
C GLY A 9 32.30 -10.49 -10.34
N ALA A 10 31.33 -9.62 -10.02
CA ALA A 10 30.99 -9.21 -8.65
C ALA A 10 29.50 -9.42 -8.36
N PHE A 11 29.19 -9.70 -7.10
CA PHE A 11 27.82 -9.85 -6.59
C PHE A 11 27.50 -8.78 -5.56
N LEU A 12 26.21 -8.45 -5.40
CA LEU A 12 25.74 -7.51 -4.39
C LEU A 12 25.83 -8.17 -3.01
N SER A 13 26.54 -7.55 -2.08
CA SER A 13 26.70 -8.04 -0.71
C SER A 13 25.78 -7.32 0.27
N GLU A 14 25.56 -6.01 0.07
CA GLU A 14 24.78 -5.17 0.98
C GLU A 14 24.16 -4.01 0.19
N GLU A 15 22.96 -3.60 0.59
CA GLU A 15 22.28 -2.42 0.06
C GLU A 15 21.78 -1.56 1.22
N GLU A 16 22.12 -0.28 1.18
CA GLU A 16 21.84 0.69 2.24
C GLU A 16 21.16 1.94 1.65
N LEU A 17 19.95 2.27 2.11
CA LEU A 17 19.29 3.52 1.78
C LEU A 17 20.04 4.68 2.47
N VAL A 18 20.56 5.63 1.69
CA VAL A 18 21.33 6.75 2.22
C VAL A 18 20.43 7.95 2.49
N LYS A 19 19.63 8.37 1.50
CA LYS A 19 18.83 9.59 1.61
C LYS A 19 17.71 9.65 0.56
N ILE A 20 16.60 10.28 0.93
CA ILE A 20 15.57 10.76 0.00
C ILE A 20 15.78 12.26 -0.24
N LEU A 21 15.80 12.67 -1.51
CA LEU A 21 15.88 14.07 -1.92
C LEU A 21 14.47 14.61 -2.14
N GLU A 22 13.96 15.31 -1.13
CA GLU A 22 12.61 15.89 -1.13
C GLU A 22 12.50 17.21 -1.90
N GLY A 23 13.64 17.85 -2.22
CA GLY A 23 13.70 19.11 -2.99
C GLY A 23 13.74 18.93 -4.50
N THR A 24 13.55 17.71 -5.03
CA THR A 24 13.54 17.42 -6.47
C THR A 24 12.18 16.87 -6.87
N GLU A 25 11.69 17.29 -8.04
CA GLU A 25 10.50 16.71 -8.67
C GLU A 25 10.90 16.11 -10.03
N PRO A 26 10.73 14.78 -10.23
CA PRO A 26 10.27 13.77 -9.26
C PRO A 26 11.24 13.56 -8.08
N LEU A 27 10.70 13.03 -6.97
CA LEU A 27 11.49 12.67 -5.79
C LEU A 27 12.61 11.70 -6.18
N ARG A 28 13.78 11.85 -5.57
CA ARG A 28 14.93 10.97 -5.84
C ARG A 28 15.38 10.23 -4.59
N MET A 29 15.77 8.98 -4.77
CA MET A 29 16.34 8.13 -3.74
C MET A 29 17.81 7.92 -4.04
N ILE A 30 18.66 8.05 -3.02
CA ILE A 30 20.08 7.69 -3.07
C ILE A 30 20.29 6.46 -2.21
N ALA A 31 20.76 5.37 -2.83
CA ALA A 31 21.16 4.13 -2.16
C ALA A 31 22.64 3.86 -2.39
N LYS A 32 23.29 3.20 -1.44
CA LYS A 32 24.66 2.70 -1.55
C LYS A 32 24.60 1.18 -1.64
N ALA A 33 25.06 0.65 -2.77
CA ALA A 33 25.20 -0.78 -3.00
C ALA A 33 26.67 -1.18 -2.82
N LYS A 34 26.94 -2.11 -1.90
CA LYS A 34 28.27 -2.73 -1.74
C LYS A 34 28.30 -4.04 -2.54
N TYR A 35 29.38 -4.23 -3.29
CA TYR A 35 29.62 -5.42 -4.08
C TYR A 35 30.91 -6.09 -3.62
N GLN A 36 30.94 -7.42 -3.74
CA GLN A 36 32.15 -8.20 -3.51
C GLN A 36 32.55 -8.95 -4.79
N CYS A 37 33.83 -8.84 -5.15
CA CYS A 37 34.39 -9.55 -6.30
C CYS A 37 34.53 -11.04 -6.01
N ARG A 38 34.12 -11.90 -6.95
CA ARG A 38 34.31 -13.35 -6.84
C ARG A 38 35.76 -13.79 -7.09
N ALA A 39 36.53 -13.00 -7.83
CA ALA A 39 37.89 -13.36 -8.25
C ALA A 39 38.95 -12.90 -7.24
N CYS A 40 38.93 -11.64 -6.83
CA CYS A 40 39.94 -11.08 -5.92
C CYS A 40 39.41 -10.78 -4.50
N SER A 41 38.14 -11.10 -4.21
CA SER A 41 37.47 -10.85 -2.92
C SER A 41 37.39 -9.39 -2.47
N GLU A 42 37.81 -8.44 -3.32
CA GLU A 42 37.73 -7.00 -3.02
C GLU A 42 36.29 -6.54 -2.89
N SER A 43 36.03 -5.71 -1.89
CA SER A 43 34.77 -5.02 -1.71
C SER A 43 34.84 -3.61 -2.29
N PHE A 44 33.79 -3.19 -2.99
CA PHE A 44 33.65 -1.83 -3.52
C PHE A 44 32.20 -1.38 -3.45
N SER A 45 31.96 -0.07 -3.49
CA SER A 45 30.61 0.49 -3.41
C SER A 45 30.26 1.30 -4.66
N ARG A 46 28.97 1.37 -4.97
CA ARG A 46 28.41 2.31 -5.95
C ARG A 46 27.23 3.04 -5.34
N LEU A 47 27.10 4.32 -5.70
CA LEU A 47 25.91 5.10 -5.40
C LEU A 47 24.91 4.90 -6.53
N ILE A 48 23.68 4.57 -6.16
CA ILE A 48 22.55 4.42 -7.06
C ILE A 48 21.62 5.58 -6.77
N CYS A 49 21.27 6.35 -7.79
CA CYS A 49 20.25 7.38 -7.71
C CYS A 49 19.06 6.90 -8.52
N ASP A 50 17.95 6.64 -7.85
CA ASP A 50 16.71 6.20 -8.49
C ASP A 50 15.62 7.27 -8.35
N THR A 51 14.69 7.28 -9.28
CA THR A 51 13.56 8.21 -9.25
C THR A 51 12.37 7.53 -8.58
N LEU A 52 11.89 8.12 -7.49
CA LEU A 52 10.66 7.70 -6.83
C LEU A 52 9.48 8.32 -7.57
N GLU A 53 9.16 7.76 -8.75
CA GLU A 53 7.88 8.06 -9.41
C GLU A 53 6.78 7.36 -8.63
N GLY A 54 6.20 8.09 -7.68
CA GLY A 54 5.06 7.62 -6.91
C GLY A 54 3.90 7.29 -7.85
N ARG A 55 3.35 6.09 -7.67
CA ARG A 55 1.94 5.78 -7.94
C ARG A 55 1.05 6.70 -7.08
N HIS A 56 1.11 8.00 -7.28
CA HIS A 56 0.09 8.94 -6.83
C HIS A 56 -1.17 8.69 -7.67
N LYS A 57 -1.78 7.51 -7.52
CA LYS A 57 -3.22 7.46 -7.68
C LYS A 57 -3.75 8.19 -6.45
N PRO A 58 -4.35 9.39 -6.59
CA PRO A 58 -5.17 9.89 -5.50
C PRO A 58 -6.15 8.78 -5.12
N PRO A 59 -6.52 8.60 -3.83
CA PRO A 59 -7.55 7.65 -3.48
C PRO A 59 -8.76 7.98 -4.36
N GLU A 60 -9.11 7.08 -5.28
CA GLU A 60 -10.36 7.19 -6.05
C GLU A 60 -11.45 7.27 -4.99
N ARG A 61 -12.11 8.42 -4.89
CA ARG A 61 -13.30 8.52 -4.04
C ARG A 61 -14.23 7.40 -4.48
N PRO A 62 -14.69 6.53 -3.58
CA PRO A 62 -15.62 5.49 -3.95
C PRO A 62 -16.85 6.13 -4.61
N ALA A 63 -17.29 5.60 -5.76
CA ALA A 63 -18.37 6.15 -6.58
C ALA A 63 -19.67 6.41 -5.80
N PHE A 64 -19.85 5.78 -4.64
CA PHE A 64 -20.96 5.99 -3.71
C PHE A 64 -21.04 7.40 -3.11
N ALA A 65 -19.94 8.16 -3.04
CA ALA A 65 -19.97 9.51 -2.47
C ALA A 65 -20.89 10.45 -3.29
N TYR A 66 -20.95 10.29 -4.61
CA TYR A 66 -21.78 11.13 -5.48
C TYR A 66 -23.28 10.82 -5.38
N GLN A 67 -23.64 9.56 -5.09
CA GLN A 67 -25.05 9.16 -5.07
C GLN A 67 -25.77 9.65 -3.79
N GLN A 68 -25.04 9.77 -2.68
CA GLN A 68 -25.59 10.26 -1.41
C GLN A 68 -25.80 11.79 -1.42
N GLU A 69 -24.92 12.56 -2.07
CA GLU A 69 -25.09 14.02 -2.23
C GLU A 69 -26.29 14.37 -3.12
N GLN A 70 -26.57 13.61 -4.18
CA GLN A 70 -27.78 13.80 -4.99
C GLN A 70 -29.08 13.48 -4.23
N TYR A 71 -29.06 12.46 -3.36
CA TYR A 71 -30.25 12.09 -2.58
C TYR A 71 -30.59 13.15 -1.51
N ASN A 72 -29.57 13.74 -0.87
CA ASN A 72 -29.78 14.78 0.14
C ASN A 72 -30.31 16.11 -0.43
N GLN A 73 -29.96 16.48 -1.68
CA GLN A 73 -30.54 17.67 -2.32
C GLN A 73 -32.02 17.50 -2.70
N GLN A 74 -32.49 16.28 -2.99
CA GLN A 74 -33.90 16.05 -3.30
C GLN A 74 -34.80 16.15 -2.05
N GLN A 75 -34.32 15.76 -0.87
CA GLN A 75 -35.13 15.86 0.35
C GLN A 75 -35.37 17.30 0.83
N SER A 76 -34.44 18.23 0.58
CA SER A 76 -34.63 19.63 0.98
C SER A 76 -35.69 20.38 0.16
N HIS A 77 -36.14 19.85 -0.97
CA HIS A 77 -37.15 20.49 -1.82
C HIS A 77 -38.59 20.01 -1.56
N SER A 78 -38.82 19.05 -0.67
CA SER A 78 -40.15 18.44 -0.46
C SER A 78 -40.98 19.01 0.70
N GLN A 79 -40.46 19.97 1.46
CA GLN A 79 -41.23 20.58 2.55
C GLN A 79 -41.97 21.85 2.09
N TYR A 80 -42.96 21.73 1.19
CA TYR A 80 -44.14 22.62 1.13
C TYR A 80 -45.13 22.02 0.11
N SER A 81 -45.96 21.09 0.56
CA SER A 81 -47.21 20.75 -0.15
C SER A 81 -48.28 20.38 0.88
N PRO A 82 -49.30 21.23 1.08
CA PRO A 82 -50.44 20.89 1.91
C PRO A 82 -51.49 20.28 0.97
N TYR A 83 -51.65 18.95 0.96
CA TYR A 83 -52.93 18.25 0.79
C TYR A 83 -52.71 16.75 0.49
N SER A 84 -53.45 15.94 1.26
CA SER A 84 -54.07 14.67 0.87
C SER A 84 -53.31 13.36 1.13
N GLN A 85 -53.80 12.71 2.20
CA GLN A 85 -54.09 11.27 2.36
C GLN A 85 -53.76 10.38 1.16
N ASN A 86 -52.96 9.33 1.41
CA ASN A 86 -53.40 7.97 1.12
C ASN A 86 -52.60 6.97 1.97
N GLN A 87 -53.34 6.11 2.66
CA GLN A 87 -52.86 4.93 3.36
C GLN A 87 -52.36 3.90 2.33
N TYR A 88 -51.09 3.53 2.39
CA TYR A 88 -50.66 2.17 2.05
C TYR A 88 -49.53 1.77 2.99
N GLN A 89 -49.84 0.83 3.89
CA GLN A 89 -48.85 0.06 4.64
C GLN A 89 -47.97 -0.75 3.67
N GLN A 90 -46.65 -0.69 3.83
CA GLN A 90 -45.75 -1.75 3.36
C GLN A 90 -44.96 -2.32 4.54
N PRO A 91 -44.78 -3.66 4.60
CA PRO A 91 -44.16 -4.32 5.74
C PRO A 91 -42.64 -4.18 5.73
N ALA A 92 -42.08 -4.02 6.93
CA ALA A 92 -40.65 -4.03 7.19
C ALA A 92 -40.01 -5.35 6.74
N GLN A 93 -38.92 -5.26 5.99
CA GLN A 93 -38.02 -6.39 5.74
C GLN A 93 -36.89 -6.35 6.77
N PRO A 94 -36.58 -7.45 7.47
CA PRO A 94 -35.47 -7.49 8.42
C PRO A 94 -34.12 -7.53 7.69
N ILE A 95 -33.23 -6.62 8.06
CA ILE A 95 -31.82 -6.67 7.67
C ILE A 95 -31.16 -7.80 8.46
N MET A 96 -30.89 -8.93 7.79
CA MET A 96 -30.03 -9.97 8.35
C MET A 96 -28.57 -9.49 8.31
N TRP A 97 -28.08 -8.96 9.42
CA TRP A 97 -26.64 -8.90 9.69
C TRP A 97 -26.19 -10.30 10.09
N LYS A 98 -25.64 -11.06 9.13
CA LYS A 98 -24.89 -12.27 9.47
C LYS A 98 -23.56 -11.85 10.09
N LYS A 99 -23.38 -12.32 11.32
CA LYS A 99 -22.22 -12.15 12.19
C LYS A 99 -20.90 -12.43 11.48
N GLN A 100 -19.97 -11.58 11.82
CA GLN A 100 -18.53 -11.78 11.77
C GLN A 100 -18.16 -12.78 12.88
N GLU A 101 -17.60 -13.92 12.49
CA GLU A 101 -16.83 -14.86 13.33
C GLU A 101 -15.44 -14.83 12.64
N GLU A 102 -14.40 -14.23 13.20
CA GLU A 102 -13.64 -14.66 14.39
C GLU A 102 -13.18 -16.12 14.22
N GLU A 103 -11.96 -16.29 13.71
CA GLU A 103 -11.18 -17.45 14.10
C GLU A 103 -9.74 -17.04 14.40
N ASP A 104 -9.43 -17.30 15.66
CA ASP A 104 -8.23 -17.07 16.43
C ASP A 104 -7.06 -17.97 16.01
N ALA A 105 -5.88 -17.53 16.42
CA ALA A 105 -4.77 -18.32 16.96
C ALA A 105 -4.51 -19.74 16.40
N ALA A 106 -3.36 -19.87 15.72
CA ALA A 106 -2.53 -21.06 15.87
C ALA A 106 -1.06 -20.65 16.06
N ALA A 107 -0.71 -20.51 17.34
CA ALA A 107 0.66 -20.60 17.82
C ALA A 107 1.05 -22.08 17.92
N GLU A 108 1.85 -22.59 16.99
CA GLU A 108 2.72 -23.77 17.14
C GLU A 108 3.86 -23.58 16.12
N GLY A 109 5.15 -23.72 16.36
CA GLY A 109 5.92 -24.31 17.43
C GLY A 109 7.33 -24.45 16.82
N ILE A 110 8.25 -23.55 17.15
CA ILE A 110 9.64 -23.63 16.69
C ILE A 110 10.29 -24.79 17.45
N LYS A 111 10.40 -25.95 16.79
CA LYS A 111 11.20 -27.06 17.28
C LYS A 111 12.67 -26.73 17.10
N PHE A 112 13.30 -26.33 18.20
CA PHE A 112 14.72 -26.51 18.43
C PHE A 112 15.04 -28.01 18.28
N LEU A 113 15.86 -28.35 17.30
CA LEU A 113 16.60 -29.61 17.28
C LEU A 113 18.07 -29.25 17.49
N ASP A 114 18.45 -29.21 18.77
CA ASP A 114 19.78 -29.65 19.19
C ASP A 114 19.84 -31.16 18.99
N SER A 115 20.81 -31.65 18.22
CA SER A 115 21.39 -32.97 18.40
C SER A 115 22.71 -33.14 17.63
N ILE A 116 23.77 -33.16 18.45
CA ILE A 116 24.98 -33.99 18.38
C ILE A 116 26.07 -33.55 17.40
#